data_AF-A0A393Q5K9-F1
#
_entry.id   AF-A0A393Q5K9-F1
#
_cell.length_a   1.000
_cell.length_b   1.000
_cell.length_c   1.000
_cell.angle_alpha   90.00
_cell.angle_beta   90.00
_cell.angle_gamma   90.00
#
_symmetry.space_group_name_H-M   'P 1'
#
loop_
_entity.id
_entity.type
_entity.pdbx_description
1 polymer ?
#
loop_
_entity_poly.entity_id
_entity_poly.type
_entity_poly.pdbx_seq_one_letter_code
_entity_poly.pdbx_strand_id
1 'polypeptide(L)' 'MVQFFQTHMGQKFYERDIPEMVRKLNEIASELSRSNDLKERELKIKERELELLETQIRKENN' A
#
# COMPACT_ATOMS: atom_id res chain seq x y z
N MET A 1 4.20 29.27 18.54
CA MET A 1 3.14 28.72 17.65
C MET A 1 2.05 29.74 17.34
N VAL A 2 1.44 30.40 18.34
CA VAL A 2 0.35 31.38 18.10
C VAL A 2 0.74 32.51 17.14
N GLN A 3 1.96 33.04 17.24
CA GLN A 3 2.43 34.13 16.36
C GLN A 3 2.64 33.71 14.90
N PHE A 4 3.05 32.45 14.65
CA PHE A 4 3.19 31.95 13.26
C PHE A 4 1.82 31.70 12.64
N PHE A 5 0.90 31.08 13.39
CA PHE A 5 -0.47 30.85 12.96
C PHE A 5 -1.21 32.15 12.61
N GLN A 6 -0.89 33.27 13.27
CA GLN A 6 -1.47 34.59 12.96
C GLN A 6 -1.01 35.17 11.60
N THR A 7 0.08 34.64 11.02
CA THR A 7 0.50 35.07 9.68
C THR A 7 -0.36 34.39 8.61
N HIS A 8 -0.54 35.06 7.47
CA HIS A 8 -1.26 34.47 6.33
C HIS A 8 -0.65 33.12 5.88
N MET A 9 0.68 33.01 5.96
CA MET A 9 1.41 31.77 5.66
C MET A 9 1.12 30.67 6.68
N GLY A 10 1.07 31.00 7.97
CA GLY A 10 0.74 30.05 9.02
C GLY A 10 -0.70 29.55 8.90
N GLN A 11 -1.67 30.43 8.65
CA GLN A 11 -3.06 30.03 8.42
C GLN A 11 -3.15 29.05 7.25
N LYS A 12 -2.57 29.39 6.09
CA LYS A 12 -2.53 28.52 4.91
C LYS A 12 -1.89 27.17 5.21
N PHE A 13 -0.77 27.17 5.94
CA PHE A 13 -0.06 25.95 6.30
C PHE A 13 -0.96 25.00 7.11
N TYR A 14 -1.59 25.49 8.18
CA TYR A 14 -2.40 24.65 9.06
C TYR A 14 -3.78 24.31 8.49
N GLU A 15 -4.43 25.24 7.80
CA GLU A 15 -5.80 25.08 7.33
C GLU A 15 -5.88 24.35 5.98
N ARG A 16 -4.80 24.38 5.20
CA ARG A 16 -4.79 23.79 3.85
C ARG A 16 -3.69 22.77 3.67
N ASP A 17 -2.43 23.19 3.86
CA ASP A 17 -1.31 22.36 3.45
C ASP A 17 -1.18 21.10 4.33
N ILE A 18 -1.42 21.21 5.65
CA ILE A 18 -1.46 20.05 6.57
C ILE A 18 -2.61 19.09 6.23
N PRO A 19 -3.88 19.52 6.11
CA PRO A 19 -4.97 18.64 5.69
C PRO A 19 -4.74 17.98 4.33
N GLU A 20 -4.17 18.71 3.37
CA GLU A 20 -3.83 18.17 2.06
C GLU A 20 -2.75 17.10 2.16
N MET A 21 -1.71 17.33 2.97
CA MET A 21 -0.67 16.35 3.23
C MET A 21 -1.25 15.07 3.89
N VAL A 22 -2.11 15.21 4.89
CA VAL A 22 -2.78 14.07 5.52
C VAL A 22 -3.62 13.28 4.51
N ARG A 23 -4.35 13.97 3.63
CA ARG A 23 -5.12 13.32 2.56
C ARG A 23 -4.21 12.52 1.63
N LYS A 24 -3.09 13.11 1.21
CA LYS A 24 -2.11 12.43 0.35
C LYS A 24 -1.45 11.24 1.02
N LEU A 25 -1.14 11.33 2.32
CA LEU A 25 -0.63 10.19 3.09
C LEU A 25 -1.64 9.06 3.18
N ASN A 26 -2.93 9.36 3.36
CA ASN A 26 -3.99 8.36 3.36
C ASN A 26 -4.18 7.71 1.98
N GLU A 27 -4.10 8.48 0.89
CA GLU A 27 -4.11 7.95 -0.48
C GLU A 27 -2.95 6.96 -0.69
N ILE A 28 -1.73 7.34 -0.27
CA ILE A 28 -0.55 6.46 -0.37
C ILE A 28 -0.73 5.19 0.46
N ALA A 29 -1.23 5.29 1.69
CA ALA A 29 -1.47 4.14 2.55
C ALA A 29 -2.49 3.17 1.93
N SER A 30 -3.56 3.70 1.31
CA SER A 30 -4.57 2.90 0.61
C SER A 30 -3.97 2.16 -0.59
N GLU A 31 -3.17 2.84 -1.42
CA GLU A 31 -2.54 2.20 -2.58
C GLU A 31 -1.49 1.16 -2.16
N LEU A 32 -0.74 1.39 -1.08
CA LEU A 32 0.19 0.41 -0.54
C LEU A 32 -0.54 -0.83 -0.01
N SER A 33 -1.65 -0.65 0.73
CA SER A 33 -2.48 -1.77 1.19
C SER A 33 -2.99 -2.59 0.03
N ARG A 34 -3.53 -1.93 -1.00
CA ARG A 34 -4.02 -2.59 -2.22
C ARG A 34 -2.91 -3.33 -2.97
N SER A 35 -1.73 -2.73 -3.06
CA SER A 35 -0.55 -3.35 -3.68
C SER A 35 -0.15 -4.63 -2.94
N ASN A 36 -0.12 -4.59 -1.61
CA ASN A 36 0.18 -5.76 -0.78
C ASN A 36 -0.87 -6.87 -0.98
N ASP A 37 -2.17 -6.53 -0.96
CA ASP A 37 -3.25 -7.51 -1.19
C ASP A 37 -3.12 -8.21 -2.55
N LEU A 38 -2.78 -7.44 -3.60
CA LEU A 38 -2.55 -8.00 -4.93
C LEU A 38 -1.33 -8.92 -4.94
N LYS A 39 -0.26 -8.52 -4.24
CA LYS A 39 0.97 -9.31 -4.16
C LYS A 39 0.76 -10.62 -3.41
N GLU A 40 0.01 -10.60 -2.31
CA GLU A 40 -0.36 -11.81 -1.57
C GLU A 40 -1.20 -12.76 -2.42
N ARG A 41 -2.13 -12.24 -3.22
CA ARG A 41 -2.92 -13.08 -4.16
C ARG A 41 -2.04 -13.69 -5.24
N GLU A 42 -1.12 -12.92 -5.81
CA GLU A 42 -0.15 -13.41 -6.80
C GLU A 42 0.69 -14.55 -6.22
N LEU A 43 1.20 -14.38 -4.99
CA LEU A 43 1.98 -15.40 -4.29
C LEU A 43 1.18 -16.68 -4.07
N LYS A 44 -0.07 -16.58 -3.58
CA LYS A 44 -0.94 -17.75 -3.38
C LYS A 44 -1.21 -18.53 -4.66
N ILE A 45 -1.33 -17.85 -5.80
CA ILE A 45 -1.52 -18.52 -7.10
C ILE A 45 -0.24 -19.27 -7.47
N LYS A 46 0.92 -18.61 -7.36
CA LYS A 46 2.23 -19.22 -7.66
C LYS A 46 2.53 -20.43 -6.77
N GLU A 47 2.23 -20.36 -5.48
CA GLU A 47 2.39 -21.48 -4.56
C GLU A 47 1.56 -22.69 -5.01
N ARG A 48 0.30 -22.48 -5.39
CA ARG A 48 -0.57 -23.56 -5.90
C ARG A 48 -0.08 -24.12 -7.22
N GLU A 49 0.43 -23.29 -8.13
CA GLU A 49 1.02 -23.75 -9.39
C GLU A 49 2.24 -24.63 -9.15
N LEU A 50 3.11 -24.25 -8.22
CA LEU A 50 4.28 -25.05 -7.82
C LEU A 50 3.87 -26.39 -7.21
N GLU A 51 2.90 -26.42 -6.30
CA GLU A 51 2.39 -27.66 -5.70
C GLU A 51 1.84 -28.63 -6.75
N LEU A 52 1.11 -28.12 -7.75
CA LEU A 52 0.58 -28.92 -8.84
C LEU A 52 1.71 -29.49 -9.71
N LEU A 53 2.71 -28.67 -10.03
CA LEU A 53 3.88 -29.09 -10.81
C LEU A 53 4.69 -30.16 -10.06
N GLU A 54 4.95 -29.97 -8.77
CA GLU A 54 5.62 -30.97 -7.92
C GLU A 54 4.85 -32.29 -7.90
N THR A 55 3.52 -32.22 -7.81
CA THR A 55 2.66 -33.41 -7.82
C THR A 55 2.73 -34.14 -9.16
N GLN A 56 2.78 -33.40 -10.27
CA GLN A 56 2.94 -33.98 -11.62
C GLN A 56 4.30 -34.67 -11.76
N ILE A 57 5.38 -34.01 -11.39
CA ILE A 57 6.75 -34.57 -11.42
C ILE A 57 6.83 -35.84 -10.56
N ARG A 58 6.22 -35.86 -9.37
CA ARG A 58 6.19 -37.07 -8.52
C ARG A 58 5.41 -38.22 -9.14
N LYS A 59 4.37 -37.94 -9.93
CA LYS A 59 3.61 -38.97 -10.66
C LYS A 59 4.35 -39.51 -11.87
N GLU A 60 5.15 -38.69 -12.54
CA GLU A 60 5.95 -39.12 -13.70
C GLU A 60 7.18 -39.95 -13.32
N ASN A 61 7.68 -39.80 -12.09
CA ASN A 61 8.86 -40.51 -11.59
C ASN A 61 8.55 -41.79 -10.77
N ASN A 62 7.28 -42.15 -10.58
CA ASN A 62 6.84 -43.40 -9.93
C ASN A 62 6.17 -44.31 -10.97
#